data_AF-A0A960X6L3-F1
#
_entry.id   AF-A0A960X6L3-F1
#
_cell.length_a   1.000
_cell.length_b   1.000
_cell.length_c   1.000
_cell.angle_alpha   90.00
_cell.angle_beta   90.00
_cell.angle_gamma   90.00
#
_symmetry.space_group_name_H-M   'P 1'
#
loop_
_entity.id
_entity.type
_entity.pdbx_description
1 polymer ?
#
loop_
_entity_poly.entity_id
_entity_poly.type
_entity_poly.pdbx_seq_one_letter_code
_entity_poly.pdbx_strand_id
1 'polypeptide(L)'
;MMKKVLLTLCVIIATPLMAIQQPAGAQPPTPLILLNAGEHLLCGKSRDGKIEFEDGTQFKALSSEALKVYEEWEYHDHLAVTPNTLPMGGSEFYVTNLDQGNEFIHANFLSATYVDNDYTQHVHHIDPHDGEIYIWNGAGTETVWKLDSNDLELLENWRHGDRVVVGLNDLWIEKMRSECEFVIVNCDRSYLKHIRVSPVLDID
;
A
#
# COMPACT_ATOMS: atom_id res chain seq x y z
N MET A 1 -53.06 57.16 -32.04
CA MET A 1 -53.12 55.95 -32.89
C MET A 1 -52.29 54.85 -32.25
N MET A 2 -52.83 53.62 -32.27
CA MET A 2 -52.65 52.55 -31.27
C MET A 2 -51.25 51.91 -31.17
N LYS A 3 -50.81 51.70 -29.92
CA LYS A 3 -49.64 50.90 -29.52
C LYS A 3 -49.91 49.42 -29.77
N LYS A 4 -49.06 48.75 -30.56
CA LYS A 4 -49.04 47.28 -30.69
C LYS A 4 -48.16 46.71 -29.58
N VAL A 5 -48.77 46.01 -28.62
CA VAL A 5 -48.09 45.23 -27.59
C VAL A 5 -48.00 43.80 -28.10
N LEU A 6 -46.77 43.33 -28.37
CA LEU A 6 -46.48 41.98 -28.81
C LEU A 6 -46.33 41.11 -27.56
N LEU A 7 -47.32 40.26 -27.29
CA LEU A 7 -47.29 39.32 -26.18
C LEU A 7 -46.60 38.03 -26.66
N THR A 8 -45.31 37.87 -26.33
CA THR A 8 -44.57 36.63 -26.62
C THR A 8 -44.92 35.58 -25.58
N LEU A 9 -45.64 34.54 -26.01
CA LEU A 9 -46.06 33.40 -25.21
C LEU A 9 -44.90 32.39 -25.12
N CYS A 10 -44.14 32.40 -24.03
CA CYS A 10 -43.18 31.35 -23.71
C CYS A 10 -43.92 30.09 -23.23
N VAL A 11 -44.07 29.11 -24.11
CA VAL A 11 -44.56 27.78 -23.76
C VAL A 11 -43.41 27.00 -23.09
N ILE A 12 -43.42 26.96 -21.76
CA ILE A 12 -42.55 26.09 -20.97
C ILE A 12 -43.16 24.69 -21.04
N ILE A 13 -42.59 23.82 -21.87
CA ILE A 13 -42.92 22.40 -21.89
C ILE A 13 -42.25 21.78 -20.66
N ALA A 14 -43.01 21.69 -19.57
CA ALA A 14 -42.62 20.92 -18.39
C ALA A 14 -42.66 19.43 -18.73
N THR A 15 -41.56 18.87 -19.23
CA THR A 15 -41.38 17.42 -19.27
C THR A 15 -41.26 16.94 -17.82
N PRO A 16 -42.10 16.01 -17.35
CA PRO A 16 -41.88 15.38 -16.05
C PRO A 16 -40.55 14.64 -16.13
N LEU A 17 -39.55 15.14 -15.41
CA LEU A 17 -38.34 14.38 -15.10
C LEU A 17 -38.83 13.16 -14.31
N MET A 18 -39.02 12.03 -15.00
CA MET A 18 -39.13 10.76 -14.30
C MET A 18 -37.75 10.48 -13.73
N ALA A 19 -37.56 10.87 -12.47
CA ALA A 19 -36.45 10.39 -11.67
C ALA A 19 -36.56 8.87 -11.65
N ILE A 20 -35.71 8.22 -12.43
CA ILE A 20 -35.45 6.79 -12.30
C ILE A 20 -34.93 6.64 -10.87
N GLN A 21 -35.81 6.23 -9.95
CA GLN A 21 -35.39 5.77 -8.64
C GLN A 21 -34.50 4.55 -8.88
N GLN A 22 -33.19 4.79 -8.92
CA GLN A 22 -32.23 3.71 -8.74
C GLN A 22 -32.63 3.01 -7.44
N PRO A 23 -32.82 1.68 -7.46
CA PRO A 23 -33.18 0.94 -6.27
C PRO A 23 -32.20 1.29 -5.17
N ALA A 24 -32.73 1.85 -4.07
CA ALA A 24 -31.96 2.19 -2.90
C ALA A 24 -31.32 0.88 -2.38
N GLY A 25 -30.00 0.73 -2.56
CA GLY A 25 -29.24 -0.32 -1.91
C GLY A 25 -28.23 -1.09 -2.76
N ALA A 26 -28.15 -0.89 -4.08
CA ALA A 26 -27.02 -1.44 -4.82
C ALA A 26 -25.84 -0.47 -4.73
N GLN A 27 -24.98 -0.64 -3.71
CA GLN A 27 -23.64 -0.07 -3.80
C GLN A 27 -23.00 -0.63 -5.07
N PRO A 28 -22.41 0.21 -5.94
CA PRO A 28 -21.67 -0.30 -7.08
C PRO A 28 -20.61 -1.28 -6.54
N PRO A 29 -20.38 -2.40 -7.25
CA PRO A 29 -19.34 -3.34 -6.82
C PRO A 29 -18.04 -2.56 -6.66
N THR A 30 -17.43 -2.66 -5.49
CA THR A 30 -16.10 -2.11 -5.26
C THR A 30 -15.18 -2.74 -6.30
N PRO A 31 -14.46 -1.95 -7.11
CA PRO A 31 -13.55 -2.52 -8.09
C PRO A 31 -12.56 -3.42 -7.34
N LEU A 32 -12.37 -4.64 -7.85
CA LEU A 32 -11.31 -5.52 -7.37
C LEU A 32 -9.99 -4.92 -7.85
N ILE A 33 -9.19 -4.40 -6.92
CA ILE A 33 -7.85 -3.91 -7.22
C ILE A 33 -6.90 -5.09 -7.03
N LEU A 34 -6.21 -5.48 -8.11
CA LEU A 34 -5.18 -6.52 -8.06
C LEU A 34 -3.84 -5.82 -7.81
N LEU A 35 -3.24 -6.06 -6.64
CA LEU A 35 -1.92 -5.54 -6.28
C LEU A 35 -0.85 -6.59 -6.59
N ASN A 36 0.26 -6.16 -7.19
CA ASN A 36 1.44 -7.01 -7.28
C ASN A 36 2.09 -7.15 -5.90
N ALA A 37 2.91 -8.18 -5.71
CA ALA A 37 3.71 -8.29 -4.50
C ALA A 37 4.58 -7.04 -4.31
N GLY A 38 4.62 -6.50 -3.09
CA GLY A 38 5.40 -5.31 -2.78
C GLY A 38 4.76 -3.97 -3.16
N GLU A 39 3.59 -3.99 -3.81
CA GLU A 39 2.79 -2.80 -4.13
C GLU A 39 1.69 -2.58 -3.10
N HIS A 40 1.39 -1.30 -2.85
CA HIS A 40 0.36 -0.80 -1.95
C HIS A 40 -0.41 0.34 -2.61
N LEU A 41 -1.59 0.64 -2.13
CA LEU A 41 -2.39 1.80 -2.55
C LEU A 41 -2.27 2.92 -1.54
N LEU A 42 -2.15 4.15 -2.04
CA LEU A 42 -2.32 5.32 -1.19
C LEU A 42 -3.78 5.51 -0.77
N CYS A 43 -4.14 5.09 0.45
CA CYS A 43 -5.50 5.23 0.99
C CYS A 43 -5.67 6.43 1.92
N GLY A 44 -4.58 6.99 2.45
CA GLY A 44 -4.63 8.19 3.29
C GLY A 44 -3.36 9.01 3.21
N LYS A 45 -3.53 10.34 3.22
CA LYS A 45 -2.40 11.26 3.35
C LYS A 45 -2.76 12.49 4.17
N SER A 46 -1.77 13.12 4.79
CA SER A 46 -1.97 14.34 5.57
C SER A 46 -0.90 15.38 5.27
N ARG A 47 -1.20 16.64 5.60
CA ARG A 47 -0.31 17.78 5.38
C ARG A 47 0.99 17.69 6.20
N ASP A 48 0.97 16.98 7.32
CA ASP A 48 2.16 16.73 8.13
C ASP A 48 2.95 15.50 7.64
N GLY A 49 2.58 14.88 6.51
CA GLY A 49 3.34 13.81 5.86
C GLY A 49 3.00 12.40 6.35
N LYS A 50 1.84 12.19 6.98
CA LYS A 50 1.32 10.84 7.20
C LYS A 50 0.94 10.25 5.84
N ILE A 51 1.30 8.99 5.63
CA ILE A 51 0.89 8.14 4.52
C ILE A 51 0.21 6.92 5.13
N GLU A 52 -0.88 6.45 4.52
CA GLU A 52 -1.64 5.28 4.94
C GLU A 52 -1.97 4.40 3.73
N PHE A 53 -1.71 3.10 3.87
CA PHE A 53 -1.94 2.07 2.86
C PHE A 53 -3.32 1.41 3.00
N GLU A 54 -3.67 0.54 2.05
CA GLU A 54 -4.92 -0.23 2.00
C GLU A 54 -5.11 -1.19 3.18
N ASP A 55 -4.01 -1.68 3.76
CA ASP A 55 -3.97 -2.55 4.95
C ASP A 55 -4.01 -1.75 6.27
N GLY A 56 -4.02 -0.41 6.18
CA GLY A 56 -3.98 0.51 7.31
C GLY A 56 -2.57 0.77 7.86
N THR A 57 -1.51 0.22 7.26
CA THR A 57 -0.12 0.55 7.59
C THR A 57 0.11 2.04 7.41
N GLN A 58 0.81 2.66 8.36
CA GLN A 58 1.13 4.07 8.28
C GLN A 58 2.62 4.33 8.30
N PHE A 59 3.03 5.24 7.42
CA PHE A 59 4.37 5.80 7.38
C PHE A 59 4.31 7.31 7.62
N LYS A 60 5.44 7.86 8.08
CA LYS A 60 5.65 9.27 8.29
C LYS A 60 6.79 9.75 7.41
N ALA A 61 6.46 10.53 6.39
CA ALA A 61 7.44 11.25 5.59
C ALA A 61 8.28 12.19 6.47
N LEU A 62 9.53 12.41 6.09
CA LEU A 62 10.31 13.48 6.70
C LEU A 62 9.65 14.84 6.44
N SER A 63 9.79 15.77 7.39
CA SER A 63 9.13 17.08 7.33
C SER A 63 9.46 17.88 6.06
N SER A 64 10.65 17.67 5.48
CA SER A 64 11.09 18.29 4.22
C SER A 64 10.35 17.78 2.98
N GLU A 65 9.74 16.60 3.04
CA GLU A 65 9.07 15.92 1.92
C GLU A 65 7.56 15.79 2.13
N ALA A 66 7.06 16.08 3.33
CA ALA A 66 5.64 15.99 3.69
C ALA A 66 4.72 16.78 2.73
N LEU A 67 5.14 17.98 2.31
CA LEU A 67 4.33 18.81 1.41
C LEU A 67 4.21 18.18 0.02
N LYS A 68 5.29 17.55 -0.46
CA LYS A 68 5.32 16.85 -1.75
C LYS A 68 4.25 15.76 -1.80
N VAL A 69 4.23 14.87 -0.80
CA VAL A 69 3.21 13.81 -0.67
C VAL A 69 1.79 14.40 -0.65
N TYR A 70 1.59 15.48 0.10
CA TYR A 70 0.28 16.09 0.27
C TYR A 70 -0.23 16.79 -1.00
N GLU A 71 0.64 17.44 -1.77
CA GLU A 71 0.25 18.23 -2.94
C GLU A 71 0.30 17.44 -4.26
N GLU A 72 1.20 16.47 -4.38
CA GLU A 72 1.52 15.83 -5.66
C GLU A 72 0.95 14.41 -5.81
N TRP A 73 0.94 13.58 -4.76
CA TRP A 73 0.49 12.19 -4.87
C TRP A 73 -1.04 12.10 -4.89
N GLU A 74 -1.63 11.21 -5.68
CA GLU A 74 -3.09 11.05 -5.76
C GLU A 74 -3.57 9.81 -4.98
N TYR A 75 -4.83 9.85 -4.54
CA TYR A 75 -5.42 8.69 -3.87
C TYR A 75 -5.47 7.49 -4.83
N HIS A 76 -5.13 6.31 -4.30
CA HIS A 76 -4.95 5.06 -5.03
C HIS A 76 -3.75 5.01 -5.98
N ASP A 77 -2.81 5.96 -5.88
CA ASP A 77 -1.48 5.77 -6.48
C ASP A 77 -0.84 4.49 -5.93
N HIS A 78 -0.14 3.76 -6.78
CA HIS A 78 0.62 2.56 -6.42
C HIS A 78 1.93 2.98 -5.76
N LEU A 79 2.14 2.48 -4.55
CA LEU A 79 3.29 2.76 -3.72
C LEU A 79 4.09 1.48 -3.47
N ALA A 80 5.39 1.62 -3.27
CA ALA A 80 6.26 0.55 -2.80
C ALA A 80 7.07 1.01 -1.59
N VAL A 81 7.34 0.10 -0.67
CA VAL A 81 8.24 0.34 0.48
C VAL A 81 9.55 -0.35 0.23
N THR A 82 10.66 0.36 0.46
CA THR A 82 12.01 -0.20 0.39
C THR A 82 12.80 0.21 1.63
N PRO A 83 13.51 -0.71 2.31
CA PRO A 83 14.32 -0.36 3.47
C PRO A 83 15.46 0.59 3.11
N ASN A 84 15.73 1.59 3.95
CA ASN A 84 16.90 2.44 3.81
C ASN A 84 18.11 1.77 4.47
N THR A 85 19.03 1.27 3.64
CA THR A 85 20.23 0.55 4.10
C THR A 85 21.30 1.47 4.68
N LEU A 86 21.20 2.77 4.42
CA LEU A 86 22.10 3.80 4.93
C LEU A 86 21.27 4.91 5.60
N PRO A 87 20.73 4.68 6.82
CA PRO A 87 19.80 5.59 7.50
C PRO A 87 20.46 6.87 8.04
N MET A 88 21.51 7.37 7.37
CA MET A 88 22.23 8.60 7.75
C MET A 88 21.36 9.87 7.67
N GLY A 89 20.19 9.79 7.01
CA GLY A 89 19.21 10.87 6.90
C GLY A 89 18.08 10.85 7.94
N GLY A 90 18.10 9.90 8.90
CA GLY A 90 17.05 9.77 9.90
C GLY A 90 15.76 9.13 9.39
N SER A 91 15.81 8.48 8.23
CA SER A 91 14.74 7.64 7.70
C SER A 91 15.16 6.18 7.62
N GLU A 92 14.20 5.32 7.86
CA GLU A 92 14.38 3.86 7.87
C GLU A 92 13.88 3.20 6.59
N PHE A 93 13.03 3.92 5.85
CA PHE A 93 12.41 3.43 4.63
C PHE A 93 12.39 4.53 3.56
N TYR A 94 12.29 4.07 2.33
CA TYR A 94 11.83 4.82 1.19
C TYR A 94 10.39 4.40 0.89
N VAL A 95 9.54 5.37 0.57
CA VAL A 95 8.23 5.11 -0.03
C VAL A 95 8.27 5.68 -1.44
N THR A 96 8.13 4.82 -2.43
CA THR A 96 8.22 5.15 -3.85
C THR A 96 6.83 5.16 -4.47
N ASN A 97 6.45 6.24 -5.14
CA ASN A 97 5.26 6.32 -5.96
C ASN A 97 5.58 5.81 -7.37
N LEU A 98 5.03 4.65 -7.70
CA LEU A 98 5.26 3.93 -8.95
C LEU A 98 4.54 4.60 -10.13
N ASP A 99 3.43 5.28 -9.87
CA ASP A 99 2.62 5.96 -10.89
C ASP A 99 3.22 7.32 -11.31
N GLN A 100 4.10 7.91 -10.48
CA GLN A 100 4.76 9.18 -10.72
C GLN A 100 6.23 9.05 -11.15
N GLY A 101 6.53 8.05 -11.98
CA GLY A 101 7.88 7.88 -12.52
C GLY A 101 8.92 7.43 -11.47
N ASN A 102 8.48 6.64 -10.49
CA ASN A 102 9.30 6.12 -9.39
C ASN A 102 9.89 7.21 -8.49
N GLU A 103 9.14 8.29 -8.28
CA GLU A 103 9.50 9.31 -7.31
C GLU A 103 9.40 8.75 -5.89
N PHE A 104 10.46 8.90 -5.09
CA PHE A 104 10.48 8.43 -3.71
C PHE A 104 10.58 9.56 -2.70
N ILE A 105 10.21 9.25 -1.47
CA ILE A 105 10.43 10.06 -0.28
C ILE A 105 11.07 9.21 0.83
N HIS A 106 11.69 9.87 1.79
CA HIS A 106 12.21 9.29 3.00
C HIS A 106 11.11 9.22 4.06
N ALA A 107 10.93 8.04 4.65
CA ALA A 107 9.88 7.81 5.63
C ALA A 107 10.33 6.95 6.81
N ASN A 108 9.59 7.05 7.90
CA ASN A 108 9.69 6.18 9.06
C ASN A 108 8.37 5.47 9.30
N PHE A 109 8.44 4.25 9.80
CA PHE A 109 7.25 3.52 10.20
C PHE A 109 6.54 4.26 11.35
N LEU A 110 5.23 4.46 11.22
CA LEU A 110 4.42 5.20 12.19
C LEU A 110 3.49 4.27 12.97
N SER A 111 2.72 3.42 12.27
CA SER A 111 1.85 2.45 12.91
C SER A 111 1.58 1.24 12.02
N ALA A 112 1.29 0.11 12.67
CA ALA A 112 1.03 -1.17 12.02
C ALA A 112 -0.37 -1.24 11.40
N THR A 113 -0.57 -2.25 10.56
CA THR A 113 -1.83 -2.61 9.90
C THR A 113 -3.01 -2.76 10.85
N TYR A 114 -4.21 -2.62 10.31
CA TYR A 114 -5.44 -2.99 11.01
C TYR A 114 -5.53 -4.50 11.18
N VAL A 115 -6.02 -4.97 12.33
CA VAL A 115 -6.07 -6.42 12.64
C VAL A 115 -7.07 -7.15 11.76
N ASP A 116 -8.22 -6.54 11.46
CA ASP A 116 -9.34 -7.16 10.75
C ASP A 116 -9.51 -6.55 9.35
N ASN A 117 -8.47 -6.59 8.52
CA ASN A 117 -8.50 -6.08 7.14
C ASN A 117 -8.02 -7.18 6.16
N ASP A 118 -8.73 -7.33 5.04
CA ASP A 118 -8.48 -8.35 4.02
C ASP A 118 -7.06 -8.28 3.42
N TYR A 119 -6.45 -7.09 3.39
CA TYR A 119 -5.09 -6.85 2.90
C TYR A 119 -4.01 -7.02 3.97
N THR A 120 -4.39 -7.11 5.24
CA THR A 120 -3.41 -7.29 6.32
C THR A 120 -2.75 -8.66 6.20
N GLN A 121 -1.43 -8.66 6.18
CA GLN A 121 -0.61 -9.86 6.11
C GLN A 121 -0.05 -10.20 7.49
N HIS A 122 0.02 -11.49 7.82
CA HIS A 122 0.74 -11.94 9.00
C HIS A 122 1.61 -13.16 8.74
N VAL A 123 2.59 -13.35 9.61
CA VAL A 123 3.36 -14.58 9.70
C VAL A 123 2.43 -15.72 10.15
N HIS A 124 2.22 -16.71 9.29
CA HIS A 124 1.53 -17.94 9.66
C HIS A 124 2.51 -18.98 10.20
N HIS A 125 3.62 -19.22 9.50
CA HIS A 125 4.63 -20.21 9.88
C HIS A 125 6.02 -19.79 9.41
N ILE A 126 7.05 -20.24 10.11
CA ILE A 126 8.46 -20.05 9.73
C ILE A 126 9.11 -21.44 9.79
N ASP A 127 9.64 -21.89 8.66
CA ASP A 127 10.45 -23.09 8.57
C ASP A 127 11.94 -22.68 8.50
N PRO A 128 12.69 -22.77 9.62
CA PRO A 128 14.10 -22.43 9.63
C PRO A 128 14.98 -23.49 8.96
N HIS A 129 14.50 -24.71 8.74
CA HIS A 129 15.27 -25.76 8.08
C HIS A 129 15.35 -25.49 6.59
N ASP A 130 14.19 -25.25 5.98
CA ASP A 130 14.11 -24.95 4.55
C ASP A 130 14.36 -23.47 4.28
N GLY A 131 14.32 -22.59 5.29
CA GLY A 131 14.46 -21.16 5.10
C GLY A 131 13.25 -20.60 4.36
N GLU A 132 12.06 -20.93 4.84
CA GLU A 132 10.78 -20.51 4.26
C GLU A 132 9.92 -19.79 5.30
N ILE A 133 9.16 -18.80 4.84
CA ILE A 133 8.16 -18.10 5.64
C ILE A 133 6.81 -18.13 4.92
N TYR A 134 5.79 -18.52 5.67
CA TYR A 134 4.42 -18.65 5.22
C TYR A 134 3.65 -17.43 5.71
N ILE A 135 3.04 -16.71 4.78
CA ILE A 135 2.28 -15.49 5.06
C ILE A 135 0.83 -15.73 4.67
N TRP A 136 -0.09 -15.49 5.60
CA TRP A 136 -1.53 -15.43 5.31
C TRP A 136 -2.00 -13.98 5.26
N ASN A 137 -3.01 -13.68 4.44
CA ASN A 137 -3.72 -12.39 4.48
C ASN A 137 -5.09 -12.50 5.15
N GLY A 138 -5.70 -11.37 5.48
CA GLY A 138 -7.04 -11.32 6.09
C GLY A 138 -8.14 -11.97 5.24
N ALA A 139 -7.95 -12.05 3.92
CA ALA A 139 -8.83 -12.79 3.01
C ALA A 139 -8.65 -14.33 3.06
N GLY A 140 -7.72 -14.85 3.87
CA GLY A 140 -7.46 -16.28 4.02
C GLY A 140 -6.61 -16.91 2.92
N THR A 141 -5.91 -16.10 2.12
CA THR A 141 -4.93 -16.57 1.13
C THR A 141 -3.57 -16.75 1.79
N GLU A 142 -2.92 -17.88 1.55
CA GLU A 142 -1.55 -18.15 2.00
C GLU A 142 -0.55 -18.02 0.84
N THR A 143 0.62 -17.48 1.12
CA THR A 143 1.76 -17.37 0.21
C THR A 143 3.02 -17.87 0.90
N VAL A 144 3.94 -18.44 0.13
CA VAL A 144 5.22 -18.98 0.65
C VAL A 144 6.38 -18.23 0.03
N TRP A 145 7.35 -17.88 0.88
CA TRP A 145 8.49 -17.06 0.51
C TRP A 145 9.79 -17.74 0.96
N LYS A 146 10.76 -17.80 0.06
CA LYS A 146 12.10 -18.28 0.35
C LYS A 146 12.94 -17.15 0.91
N LEU A 147 13.55 -17.38 2.07
CA LEU A 147 14.44 -16.41 2.71
C LEU A 147 15.82 -16.36 2.07
N ASP A 148 16.40 -15.17 2.07
CA ASP A 148 17.84 -15.02 1.88
C ASP A 148 18.59 -15.72 3.03
N SER A 149 19.58 -16.55 2.69
CA SER A 149 20.39 -17.27 3.67
C SER A 149 21.10 -16.37 4.69
N ASN A 150 21.41 -15.12 4.33
CA ASN A 150 22.05 -14.15 5.20
C ASN A 150 21.08 -13.57 6.25
N ASP A 151 19.77 -13.73 6.05
CA ASP A 151 18.74 -13.14 6.90
C ASP A 151 18.11 -14.17 7.86
N LEU A 152 18.55 -15.44 7.82
CA LEU A 152 18.03 -16.51 8.67
C LEU A 152 18.14 -16.20 10.17
N GLU A 153 19.25 -15.58 10.60
CA GLU A 153 19.44 -15.19 12.00
C GLU A 153 18.48 -14.07 12.45
N LEU A 154 17.93 -13.29 11.51
CA LEU A 154 16.99 -12.21 11.83
C LEU A 154 15.59 -12.73 12.21
N LEU A 155 15.30 -14.01 11.94
CA LEU A 155 14.02 -14.63 12.24
C LEU A 155 13.85 -15.09 13.70
N GLU A 156 14.92 -15.13 14.50
CA GLU A 156 14.89 -15.67 15.87
C GLU A 156 13.79 -15.06 16.76
N ASN A 157 13.37 -13.84 16.43
CA ASN A 157 12.40 -13.06 17.19
C ASN A 157 11.02 -12.92 16.54
N TRP A 158 10.85 -13.39 15.31
CA TRP A 158 9.57 -13.37 14.62
C TRP A 158 8.65 -14.44 15.19
N ARG A 159 7.35 -14.16 15.25
CA ARG A 159 6.35 -15.07 15.85
C ARG A 159 5.15 -15.21 14.92
N HIS A 160 4.47 -16.35 15.04
CA HIS A 160 3.15 -16.55 14.45
C HIS A 160 2.22 -15.40 14.87
N GLY A 161 1.50 -14.83 13.90
CA GLY A 161 0.57 -13.71 14.06
C GLY A 161 1.19 -12.33 13.95
N ASP A 162 2.54 -12.20 13.92
CA ASP A 162 3.21 -10.91 13.70
C ASP A 162 2.75 -10.32 12.36
N ARG A 163 2.33 -9.06 12.38
CA ARG A 163 1.88 -8.31 11.20
C ARG A 163 3.07 -7.92 10.35
N VAL A 164 2.93 -8.08 9.04
CA VAL A 164 4.00 -7.81 8.09
C VAL A 164 3.52 -7.00 6.89
N VAL A 165 4.47 -6.33 6.26
CA VAL A 165 4.29 -5.60 5.00
C VAL A 165 5.32 -6.11 4.02
N VAL A 166 4.90 -6.49 2.81
CA VAL A 166 5.82 -6.87 1.74
C VAL A 166 6.24 -5.62 0.99
N GLY A 167 7.53 -5.41 0.82
CA GLY A 167 8.11 -4.30 0.06
C GLY A 167 9.02 -4.77 -1.06
N LEU A 168 9.59 -3.83 -1.81
CA LEU A 168 10.52 -4.10 -2.89
C LEU A 168 11.98 -4.02 -2.41
N ASN A 169 12.82 -4.93 -2.88
CA ASN A 169 14.27 -4.91 -2.69
C ASN A 169 14.98 -4.24 -3.89
N ASP A 170 14.63 -2.98 -4.19
CA ASP A 170 15.08 -2.33 -5.43
C ASP A 170 16.35 -1.46 -5.28
N LEU A 171 16.96 -1.40 -4.09
CA LEU A 171 18.20 -0.66 -3.92
C LEU A 171 19.37 -1.37 -4.60
N TRP A 172 20.07 -0.63 -5.47
CA TRP A 172 21.23 -1.14 -6.21
C TRP A 172 22.30 -1.78 -5.30
N ILE A 173 22.47 -1.27 -4.08
CA ILE A 173 23.44 -1.80 -3.11
C ILE A 173 22.99 -3.15 -2.53
N GLU A 174 21.68 -3.37 -2.38
CA GLU A 174 21.15 -4.65 -1.92
C GLU A 174 21.13 -5.69 -3.02
N LYS A 175 20.91 -5.27 -4.27
CA LYS A 175 21.07 -6.16 -5.44
C LYS A 175 22.49 -6.70 -5.62
N MET A 176 23.51 -6.06 -5.02
CA MET A 176 24.86 -6.63 -4.97
C MET A 176 25.03 -7.71 -3.89
N ARG A 177 24.10 -7.78 -2.93
CA ARG A 177 24.19 -8.64 -1.73
C ARG A 177 23.18 -9.80 -1.76
N SER A 178 22.11 -9.66 -2.52
CA SER A 178 21.01 -10.62 -2.58
C SER A 178 20.38 -10.61 -3.98
N GLU A 179 19.94 -11.78 -4.41
CA GLU A 179 19.12 -11.95 -5.62
C GLU A 179 17.61 -11.81 -5.33
N CYS A 180 17.23 -11.65 -4.05
CA CYS A 180 15.83 -11.50 -3.66
C CYS A 180 15.23 -10.20 -4.21
N GLU A 181 14.02 -10.30 -4.76
CA GLU A 181 13.30 -9.17 -5.35
C GLU A 181 12.48 -8.39 -4.30
N PHE A 182 12.15 -9.02 -3.18
CA PHE A 182 11.25 -8.48 -2.17
C PHE A 182 11.90 -8.43 -0.80
N VAL A 183 11.28 -7.64 0.07
CA VAL A 183 11.52 -7.68 1.50
C VAL A 183 10.20 -7.91 2.24
N ILE A 184 10.27 -8.52 3.41
CA ILE A 184 9.14 -8.54 4.35
C ILE A 184 9.54 -7.70 5.54
N VAL A 185 8.73 -6.71 5.88
CA VAL A 185 8.90 -5.81 7.01
C VAL A 185 8.04 -6.27 8.17
N ASN A 186 8.61 -6.53 9.35
CA ASN A 186 7.83 -6.88 10.54
C ASN A 186 7.37 -5.62 11.26
N CYS A 187 6.05 -5.41 11.31
CA CYS A 187 5.42 -4.23 11.87
C CYS A 187 5.29 -4.27 13.40
N ASP A 188 5.45 -5.45 14.01
CA ASP A 188 5.27 -5.69 15.45
C ASP A 188 6.59 -5.75 16.24
N ARG A 189 7.73 -5.67 15.55
CA ARG A 189 9.08 -5.75 16.14
C ARG A 189 9.90 -4.51 15.79
N SER A 190 10.52 -3.88 16.79
CA SER A 190 11.16 -2.57 16.63
C SER A 190 12.61 -2.60 16.12
N TYR A 191 13.30 -3.74 16.20
CA TYR A 191 14.76 -3.84 16.04
C TYR A 191 15.21 -4.63 14.81
N LEU A 192 14.34 -5.44 14.22
CA LEU A 192 14.63 -6.24 13.01
C LEU A 192 13.56 -5.93 11.99
N LYS A 193 13.85 -4.93 11.15
CA LYS A 193 12.80 -4.29 10.36
C LYS A 193 12.46 -5.04 9.11
N HIS A 194 13.38 -5.80 8.52
CA HIS A 194 13.08 -6.55 7.33
C HIS A 194 13.97 -7.78 7.13
N ILE A 195 13.46 -8.70 6.32
CA ILE A 195 14.17 -9.84 5.74
C ILE A 195 14.00 -9.78 4.22
N ARG A 196 14.96 -10.30 3.47
CA ARG A 196 14.90 -10.42 2.01
C ARG A 196 14.34 -11.77 1.62
N VAL A 197 13.45 -11.76 0.64
CA VAL A 197 12.75 -12.97 0.19
C VAL A 197 12.50 -13.01 -1.30
N SER A 198 12.32 -14.23 -1.81
CA SER A 198 11.83 -14.52 -3.15
C SER A 198 10.55 -15.34 -3.07
N PRO A 199 9.57 -15.13 -3.97
CA PRO A 199 8.36 -15.95 -3.98
C PRO A 199 8.73 -17.40 -4.30
N VAL A 200 8.15 -18.36 -3.58
CA VAL A 200 8.20 -19.77 -3.97
C VAL A 200 7.09 -19.97 -5.00
N LEU A 201 7.46 -20.04 -6.28
CA LEU A 201 6.53 -20.40 -7.34
C LEU A 201 6.28 -21.90 -7.27
N ASP A 202 5.03 -22.30 -7.06
CA ASP A 202 4.62 -23.68 -7.27
C ASP A 202 4.84 -24.00 -8.76
N ILE A 203 5.92 -24.75 -9.04
CA ILE A 203 6.14 -25.32 -10.37
C ILE A 203 5.29 -26.59 -10.43
N ASP A 204 4.04 -26.42 -10.86
CA ASP A 204 3.16 -27.53 -11.25
C ASP A 204 3.71 -28.35 -12.42
#